data_AF-A0A2M9A597-F1
#
_entry.id   AF-A0A2M9A597-F1
#
_cell.length_a   1.000
_cell.length_b   1.000
_cell.length_c   1.000
_cell.angle_alpha   90.00
_cell.angle_beta   90.00
_cell.angle_gamma   90.00
#
_symmetry.space_group_name_H-M   'P 1'
#
loop_
_entity.id
_entity.type
_entity.pdbx_description
1 polymer ?
#
loop_
_entity_poly.entity_id
_entity_poly.type
_entity_poly.pdbx_seq_one_letter_code
_entity_poly.pdbx_strand_id
1 'polypeptide(L)'
;MKKPEATVMLRSFYNRNMNEKMPEVHKYANEGYYCIIAQSDKVKLELWYEEWPDSKDESNKKYVFAICFEYASKELLASDFPSWGDYKKTNKDIYNVKKLPDENAVFLQKGKDAKTKKIRWYWGIYISPENEAQSLQLFFDNEKFQTVFEKYSINLNDDCGKNFTERFQQILARVGQGMYRENLEKLWDRACAVTGCRIREVLRASHAKPWKDCKDKDEEQRLDGHNGLLLSANYDALFDKGLISFSALKEGWKIMISPSIEESQLENLGIGKNVRLNPPKNLKLEDKERIDEFLKYHREQIFKVK
;
A
#
# COMPACT_ATOMS: atom_id res chain seq x y z
N MET A 1 -0.88 34.51 -6.91
CA MET A 1 -1.48 33.32 -7.54
C MET A 1 -0.38 32.30 -7.81
N LYS A 2 -0.26 31.25 -6.99
CA LYS A 2 0.61 30.07 -7.19
C LYS A 2 -0.03 28.93 -6.37
N LYS A 3 -0.95 28.16 -6.96
CA LYS A 3 -1.88 27.26 -6.22
C LYS A 3 -2.44 25.99 -6.92
N PRO A 4 -2.21 25.67 -8.22
CA PRO A 4 -2.73 24.42 -8.80
C PRO A 4 -1.98 23.14 -8.41
N GLU A 5 -0.65 23.19 -8.22
CA GLU A 5 0.20 21.99 -8.17
C GLU A 5 -0.02 21.15 -6.89
N ALA A 6 -0.09 21.77 -5.72
CA ALA A 6 -0.25 21.07 -4.45
C ALA A 6 -1.56 20.26 -4.33
N THR A 7 -2.68 20.87 -4.74
CA THR A 7 -3.98 20.19 -4.76
C THR A 7 -4.00 19.06 -5.79
N VAL A 8 -3.34 19.25 -6.94
CA VAL A 8 -3.18 18.20 -7.96
C VAL A 8 -2.32 17.05 -7.42
N MET A 9 -1.27 17.34 -6.67
CA MET A 9 -0.39 16.33 -6.07
C MET A 9 -1.10 15.51 -4.99
N LEU A 10 -1.79 16.16 -4.05
CA LEU A 10 -2.60 15.46 -3.05
C LEU A 10 -3.73 14.66 -3.71
N ARG A 11 -4.34 15.18 -4.77
CA ARG A 11 -5.36 14.47 -5.56
C ARG A 11 -4.77 13.28 -6.30
N SER A 12 -3.59 13.42 -6.89
CA SER A 12 -2.89 12.33 -7.57
C SER A 12 -2.52 11.23 -6.60
N PHE A 13 -1.93 11.58 -5.45
CA PHE A 13 -1.65 10.64 -4.36
C PHE A 13 -2.92 9.92 -3.91
N TYR A 14 -3.98 10.68 -3.62
CA TYR A 14 -5.26 10.13 -3.15
C TYR A 14 -5.88 9.23 -4.22
N ASN A 15 -5.88 9.62 -5.49
CA ASN A 15 -6.46 8.80 -6.55
C ASN A 15 -5.63 7.52 -6.83
N ARG A 16 -4.30 7.58 -6.74
CA ARG A 16 -3.43 6.40 -6.91
C ARG A 16 -3.64 5.37 -5.82
N ASN A 17 -3.78 5.82 -4.57
CA ASN A 17 -3.81 4.93 -3.40
C ASN A 17 -5.23 4.63 -2.91
N MET A 18 -6.14 5.60 -3.04
CA MET A 18 -7.52 5.51 -2.55
C MET A 18 -8.52 5.34 -3.70
N ASN A 19 -8.28 5.89 -4.90
CA ASN A 19 -9.14 5.81 -6.12
C ASN A 19 -10.64 6.11 -5.87
N GLU A 20 -10.92 7.21 -5.17
CA GLU A 20 -12.27 7.63 -4.76
C GLU A 20 -12.50 9.12 -5.06
N LYS A 21 -13.75 9.60 -4.91
CA LYS A 21 -14.02 11.04 -4.94
C LYS A 21 -13.25 11.72 -3.80
N MET A 22 -12.24 12.50 -4.17
CA MET A 22 -11.37 13.17 -3.22
C MET A 22 -12.16 14.12 -2.29
N PRO A 23 -11.93 14.07 -0.97
CA PRO A 23 -12.48 15.02 -0.02
C PRO A 23 -12.05 16.46 -0.31
N GLU A 24 -12.70 17.42 0.34
CA GLU A 24 -12.30 18.83 0.24
C GLU A 24 -10.85 19.02 0.74
N VAL A 25 -10.08 19.79 -0.03
CA VAL A 25 -8.69 20.11 0.33
C VAL A 25 -8.68 21.43 1.06
N HIS A 26 -8.19 21.39 2.28
CA HIS A 26 -8.02 22.55 3.14
C HIS A 26 -6.55 23.01 3.10
N LYS A 27 -6.35 24.31 3.30
CA LYS A 27 -5.01 24.91 3.46
C LYS A 27 -4.72 25.11 4.95
N TYR A 28 -3.54 24.72 5.40
CA TYR A 28 -3.05 25.02 6.75
C TYR A 28 -1.90 26.05 6.72
N ALA A 29 -1.34 26.40 7.88
CA ALA A 29 -0.27 27.41 7.97
C ALA A 29 0.98 27.01 7.13
N ASN A 30 1.72 28.00 6.61
CA ASN A 30 2.99 27.82 5.88
C ASN A 30 2.93 26.91 4.62
N GLU A 31 2.05 27.22 3.67
CA GLU A 31 1.97 26.57 2.34
C GLU A 31 1.55 25.08 2.30
N GLY A 32 1.28 24.44 3.45
CA GLY A 32 0.75 23.08 3.52
C GLY A 32 -0.74 22.93 3.19
N TYR A 33 -1.11 21.75 2.71
CA TYR A 33 -2.47 21.34 2.37
C TYR A 33 -2.82 20.02 3.06
N TYR A 34 -4.08 19.85 3.42
CA TYR A 34 -4.56 18.58 3.97
C TYR A 34 -5.97 18.28 3.50
N CYS A 35 -6.34 17.01 3.52
CA CYS A 35 -7.73 16.58 3.42
C CYS A 35 -8.10 15.73 4.62
N ILE A 36 -9.31 15.93 5.12
CA ILE A 36 -9.88 15.07 6.17
C ILE A 36 -10.41 13.83 5.46
N ILE A 37 -9.80 12.70 5.77
CA ILE A 37 -10.23 11.41 5.23
C ILE A 37 -11.36 10.88 6.10
N ALA A 38 -11.20 10.92 7.43
CA ALA A 38 -12.18 10.43 8.39
C ALA A 38 -12.25 11.34 9.63
N GLN A 39 -13.34 11.29 10.39
CA GLN A 39 -13.48 12.00 11.64
C GLN A 39 -14.52 11.38 12.59
N SER A 40 -14.35 11.66 13.87
CA SER A 40 -15.35 11.59 14.92
C SER A 40 -15.53 12.96 15.58
N ASP A 41 -16.27 13.01 16.67
CA ASP A 41 -16.39 14.19 17.53
C ASP A 41 -15.05 14.57 18.19
N LYS A 42 -14.13 13.61 18.36
CA LYS A 42 -12.90 13.76 19.15
C LYS A 42 -11.62 13.72 18.32
N VAL A 43 -11.61 12.98 17.21
CA VAL A 43 -10.40 12.75 16.41
C VAL A 43 -10.71 12.85 14.92
N LYS A 44 -9.80 13.43 14.13
CA LYS A 44 -9.87 13.44 12.66
C LYS A 44 -8.67 12.74 12.07
N LEU A 45 -8.87 11.87 11.10
CA LEU A 45 -7.81 11.31 10.28
C LEU A 45 -7.60 12.20 9.06
N GLU A 46 -6.38 12.72 8.91
CA GLU A 46 -6.00 13.67 7.88
C GLU A 46 -4.83 13.13 7.05
N LEU A 47 -4.85 13.43 5.74
CA LEU A 47 -3.71 13.25 4.85
C LEU A 47 -3.20 14.61 4.44
N TRP A 48 -1.91 14.80 4.63
CA TRP A 48 -1.20 16.06 4.50
C TRP A 48 -0.25 16.02 3.31
N TYR A 49 -0.06 17.19 2.72
CA TYR A 49 0.95 17.49 1.72
C TYR A 49 1.61 18.82 2.08
N GLU A 50 2.93 18.83 2.12
CA GLU A 50 3.72 20.02 2.39
C GLU A 50 4.93 20.13 1.45
N GLU A 51 5.30 21.37 1.14
CA GLU A 51 6.52 21.69 0.41
C GLU A 51 7.62 22.09 1.41
N TRP A 52 8.74 21.41 1.35
CA TRP A 52 9.88 21.60 2.24
C TRP A 52 11.11 22.05 1.44
N PRO A 53 11.90 23.00 1.94
CA PRO A 53 13.16 23.37 1.28
C PRO A 53 14.16 22.20 1.33
N ASP A 54 14.91 21.97 0.25
CA ASP A 54 15.97 20.98 0.23
C ASP A 54 17.12 21.46 1.12
N SER A 55 17.53 20.61 2.06
CA SER A 55 18.67 20.83 2.95
C SER A 55 19.98 21.23 2.25
N LYS A 56 20.13 20.93 0.95
CA LYS A 56 21.32 21.25 0.16
C LYS A 56 21.16 22.48 -0.73
N ASP A 57 19.92 22.90 -1.02
CA ASP A 57 19.60 24.03 -1.89
C ASP A 57 18.19 24.54 -1.55
N GLU A 58 18.10 25.68 -0.85
CA GLU A 58 16.81 26.26 -0.43
C GLU A 58 15.93 26.69 -1.62
N SER A 59 16.48 26.77 -2.83
CA SER A 59 15.71 27.03 -4.05
C SER A 59 15.03 25.78 -4.62
N ASN A 60 15.46 24.59 -4.21
CA ASN A 60 14.86 23.31 -4.58
C ASN A 60 13.87 22.87 -3.50
N LYS A 61 12.61 22.63 -3.86
CA LYS A 61 11.57 22.19 -2.92
C LYS A 61 11.33 20.69 -3.05
N LYS A 62 11.33 19.97 -1.93
CA LYS A 62 10.88 18.57 -1.84
C LYS A 62 9.47 18.47 -1.28
N TYR A 63 8.74 17.49 -1.75
CA TYR A 63 7.37 17.24 -1.32
C TYR A 63 7.36 16.20 -0.22
N VAL A 64 6.60 16.47 0.83
CA VAL A 64 6.45 15.58 1.97
C VAL A 64 4.97 15.29 2.15
N PHE A 65 4.62 14.00 2.16
CA PHE A 65 3.29 13.53 2.52
C PHE A 65 3.31 13.06 3.97
N ALA A 66 2.18 13.18 4.66
CA ALA A 66 2.01 12.63 6.00
C ALA A 66 0.57 12.17 6.20
N ILE A 67 0.36 11.17 7.04
CA ILE A 67 -0.97 10.76 7.50
C ILE A 67 -1.00 10.85 9.02
N CYS A 68 -2.04 11.49 9.56
CA CYS A 68 -2.09 11.80 10.99
C CYS A 68 -3.50 11.88 11.56
N PHE A 69 -3.62 11.68 12.86
CA PHE A 69 -4.78 12.00 13.66
C PHE A 69 -4.66 13.42 14.23
N GLU A 70 -5.63 14.29 13.95
CA GLU A 70 -5.91 15.50 14.71
C GLU A 70 -6.77 15.18 15.92
N TYR A 71 -6.30 15.56 17.11
CA TYR A 71 -7.03 15.46 18.36
C TYR A 71 -7.71 16.78 18.73
N ALA A 72 -8.96 16.69 19.19
CA ALA A 72 -9.74 17.85 19.63
C ALA A 72 -9.14 18.57 20.85
N SER A 73 -8.36 17.86 21.68
CA SER A 73 -7.69 18.42 22.86
C SER A 73 -6.36 17.74 23.17
N LYS A 74 -5.53 18.41 23.99
CA LYS A 74 -4.24 17.90 24.43
C LYS A 74 -4.42 16.68 25.33
N GLU A 75 -5.47 16.71 26.14
CA GLU A 75 -5.80 15.69 27.13
C GLU A 75 -6.16 14.37 26.46
N LEU A 76 -6.87 14.41 25.33
CA LEU A 76 -7.17 13.23 24.52
C LEU A 76 -5.88 12.61 23.95
N LEU A 77 -5.03 13.45 23.36
CA LEU A 77 -3.73 12.99 22.86
C LEU A 77 -2.88 12.38 23.97
N ALA A 78 -2.79 13.04 25.13
CA ALA A 78 -2.04 12.53 26.28
C ALA A 78 -2.64 11.24 26.88
N SER A 79 -3.95 11.01 26.75
CA SER A 79 -4.59 9.78 27.19
C SER A 79 -4.19 8.59 26.33
N ASP A 80 -4.05 8.77 25.02
CA ASP A 80 -3.62 7.71 24.09
C ASP A 80 -2.11 7.48 24.13
N PHE A 81 -1.38 8.55 24.48
CA PHE A 81 0.07 8.57 24.54
C PHE A 81 0.53 9.08 25.92
N PRO A 82 0.39 8.29 27.02
CA PRO A 82 0.63 8.75 28.39
C PRO A 82 2.10 8.81 28.83
N SER A 83 3.01 8.00 28.25
CA SER A 83 4.46 8.00 28.56
C SER A 83 5.24 9.17 27.94
N TRP A 84 4.52 10.19 27.45
CA TRP A 84 5.03 11.24 26.58
C TRP A 84 5.65 12.46 27.27
N GLY A 85 5.82 12.41 28.59
CA GLY A 85 6.48 13.47 29.35
C GLY A 85 7.91 13.79 28.86
N ASP A 86 8.60 12.79 28.30
CA ASP A 86 9.97 12.92 27.77
C ASP A 86 10.06 13.60 26.39
N TYR A 87 8.96 13.71 25.64
CA TYR A 87 8.98 14.22 24.26
C TYR A 87 9.12 15.75 24.16
N LYS A 88 9.02 16.49 25.28
CA LYS A 88 9.44 17.90 25.32
C LYS A 88 10.90 18.09 24.84
N LYS A 89 11.76 17.05 24.91
CA LYS A 89 13.14 17.08 24.43
C LYS A 89 13.29 16.88 22.92
N THR A 90 12.34 16.24 22.24
CA THR A 90 12.36 15.96 20.79
C THR A 90 11.45 16.89 20.00
N ASN A 91 10.98 17.96 20.65
CA ASN A 91 10.05 18.98 20.15
C ASN A 91 10.64 19.74 18.96
N LYS A 92 10.63 19.09 17.82
CA LYS A 92 10.72 19.69 16.52
C LYS A 92 9.28 20.03 16.16
N ASP A 93 8.84 21.21 16.60
CA ASP A 93 7.78 21.90 15.87
C ASP A 93 8.14 21.75 14.39
N ILE A 94 7.26 21.18 13.55
CA ILE A 94 7.61 20.92 12.15
C ILE A 94 8.11 22.22 11.48
N TYR A 95 7.62 23.37 11.98
CA TYR A 95 8.04 24.69 11.53
C TYR A 95 9.44 25.12 12.00
N ASN A 96 10.12 24.30 12.78
CA ASN A 96 11.43 24.56 13.38
C ASN A 96 12.44 23.43 13.11
N VAL A 97 12.16 22.59 12.11
CA VAL A 97 13.07 21.52 11.67
C VAL A 97 13.86 21.97 10.46
N LYS A 98 15.19 22.04 10.59
CA LYS A 98 16.11 22.42 9.50
C LYS A 98 16.46 21.27 8.54
N LYS A 99 15.84 20.09 8.69
CA LYS A 99 16.14 18.87 7.93
C LYS A 99 14.83 18.16 7.61
N LEU A 100 14.72 17.60 6.41
CA LEU A 100 13.63 16.70 6.05
C LEU A 100 13.48 15.59 7.10
N PRO A 101 12.24 15.22 7.46
CA PRO A 101 11.99 14.11 8.35
C PRO A 101 12.51 12.80 7.72
N ASP A 102 12.95 11.88 8.57
CA ASP A 102 13.28 10.54 8.10
C ASP A 102 11.97 9.83 7.67
N GLU A 103 12.07 8.93 6.69
CA GLU A 103 10.90 8.21 6.15
C GLU A 103 10.23 7.35 7.22
N ASN A 104 8.89 7.30 7.22
CA ASN A 104 8.09 6.61 8.24
C ASN A 104 8.31 7.11 9.68
N ALA A 105 9.00 8.24 9.87
CA ALA A 105 9.19 8.79 11.19
C ALA A 105 7.83 9.21 11.77
N VAL A 106 7.58 8.74 13.00
CA VAL A 106 6.43 9.15 13.79
C VAL A 106 6.64 10.56 14.30
N PHE A 107 5.61 11.39 14.22
CA PHE A 107 5.62 12.73 14.79
C PHE A 107 4.43 12.95 15.74
N LEU A 108 4.65 13.75 16.78
CA LEU A 108 3.57 14.56 17.33
C LEU A 108 3.84 16.03 17.07
N GLN A 109 2.77 16.76 16.84
CA GLN A 109 2.85 18.18 16.56
C GLN A 109 1.76 18.96 17.28
N LYS A 110 2.13 20.14 17.77
CA LYS A 110 1.18 21.18 18.17
C LYS A 110 1.07 22.19 17.04
N GLY A 111 -0.02 22.15 16.29
CA GLY A 111 -0.32 23.14 15.26
C GLY A 111 -1.07 24.35 15.82
N LYS A 112 -1.01 25.47 15.09
CA LYS A 112 -1.91 26.61 15.31
C LYS A 112 -2.60 26.96 14.00
N ASP A 113 -3.91 26.92 13.99
CA ASP A 113 -4.70 27.24 12.82
C ASP A 113 -4.48 28.71 12.42
N ALA A 114 -4.12 28.93 11.15
CA ALA A 114 -3.71 30.26 10.68
C ALA A 114 -4.85 31.30 10.82
N LYS A 115 -6.10 30.86 10.62
CA LYS A 115 -7.29 31.72 10.59
C LYS A 115 -7.91 31.88 11.98
N THR A 116 -8.23 30.76 12.63
CA THR A 116 -8.96 30.73 13.91
C THR A 116 -8.05 30.88 15.12
N LYS A 117 -6.73 30.79 14.93
CA LYS A 117 -5.71 30.76 16.02
C LYS A 117 -5.88 29.61 17.01
N LYS A 118 -6.81 28.66 16.74
CA LYS A 118 -7.05 27.47 17.56
C LYS A 118 -5.80 26.58 17.55
N ILE A 119 -5.44 26.08 18.73
CA ILE A 119 -4.36 25.10 18.88
C ILE A 119 -4.91 23.73 18.50
N ARG A 120 -4.13 22.98 17.72
CA ARG A 120 -4.45 21.63 17.25
C ARG A 120 -3.31 20.68 17.63
N TRP A 121 -3.62 19.41 17.80
CA TRP A 121 -2.71 18.40 18.33
C TRP A 121 -2.71 17.21 17.38
N TYR A 122 -1.55 16.77 16.93
CA TYR A 122 -1.43 15.78 15.87
C TYR A 122 -0.55 14.62 16.27
N TRP A 123 -0.92 13.40 15.85
CA TRP A 123 -0.06 12.22 15.80
C TRP A 123 -0.10 11.57 14.44
N GLY A 124 1.06 11.30 13.85
CA GLY A 124 1.08 10.66 12.55
C GLY A 124 2.45 10.17 12.15
N ILE A 125 2.56 9.78 10.90
CA ILE A 125 3.82 9.41 10.27
C ILE A 125 4.03 10.20 8.99
N TYR A 126 5.30 10.41 8.64
CA TYR A 126 5.67 10.85 7.31
C TYR A 126 5.63 9.67 6.32
N ILE A 127 5.06 9.93 5.14
CA ILE A 127 4.94 8.95 4.07
C ILE A 127 6.18 9.07 3.17
N SER A 128 6.84 7.94 2.94
CA SER A 128 7.96 7.87 2.01
C SER A 128 7.46 8.18 0.60
N PRO A 129 8.03 9.20 -0.09
CA PRO A 129 7.68 9.48 -1.48
C PRO A 129 8.19 8.38 -2.43
N GLU A 130 9.19 7.60 -2.01
CA GLU A 130 9.71 6.47 -2.79
C GLU A 130 8.86 5.20 -2.62
N ASN A 131 8.08 5.11 -1.53
CA ASN A 131 7.22 3.96 -1.25
C ASN A 131 5.93 4.32 -0.48
N GLU A 132 5.06 5.08 -1.14
CA GLU A 132 3.81 5.62 -0.58
C GLU A 132 2.91 4.52 0.02
N ALA A 133 2.78 3.39 -0.70
CA ALA A 133 1.93 2.28 -0.32
C ALA A 133 2.44 1.58 0.94
N GLN A 134 3.75 1.31 1.03
CA GLN A 134 4.34 0.71 2.22
C GLN A 134 4.17 1.57 3.47
N SER A 135 4.38 2.88 3.35
CA SER A 135 4.17 3.81 4.47
C SER A 135 2.73 3.81 4.96
N LEU A 136 1.76 3.84 4.03
CA LEU A 136 0.35 3.79 4.38
C LEU A 136 0.01 2.47 5.09
N GLN A 137 0.50 1.33 4.57
CA GLN A 137 0.27 0.04 5.20
C GLN A 137 0.86 -0.01 6.62
N LEU A 138 2.12 0.42 6.80
CA LEU A 138 2.76 0.49 8.12
C LEU A 138 1.99 1.37 9.11
N PHE A 139 1.42 2.48 8.63
CA PHE A 139 0.58 3.33 9.47
C PHE A 139 -0.68 2.61 9.92
N PHE A 140 -1.35 1.93 8.99
CA PHE A 140 -2.61 1.27 9.26
C PHE A 140 -2.45 -0.02 10.06
N ASP A 141 -1.38 -0.79 9.84
CA ASP A 141 -1.06 -1.98 10.64
C ASP A 141 -0.53 -1.62 12.04
N ASN A 142 -0.28 -0.34 12.30
CA ASN A 142 0.18 0.11 13.60
C ASN A 142 -0.89 -0.18 14.67
N GLU A 143 -0.52 -0.95 15.69
CA GLU A 143 -1.41 -1.30 16.81
C GLU A 143 -2.03 -0.07 17.49
N LYS A 144 -1.29 1.05 17.58
CA LYS A 144 -1.82 2.31 18.12
C LYS A 144 -2.82 2.95 17.19
N PHE A 145 -2.60 2.88 15.87
CA PHE A 145 -3.59 3.36 14.92
C PHE A 145 -4.92 2.62 15.12
N GLN A 146 -4.88 1.28 15.12
CA GLN A 146 -6.07 0.44 15.31
C GLN A 146 -6.78 0.76 16.63
N THR A 147 -6.00 0.89 17.71
CA THR A 147 -6.55 1.27 19.03
C THR A 147 -7.28 2.60 19.02
N VAL A 148 -6.65 3.67 18.49
CA VAL A 148 -7.26 5.01 18.43
C VAL A 148 -8.51 4.98 17.57
N PHE A 149 -8.42 4.30 16.44
CA PHE A 149 -9.48 4.23 15.48
C PHE A 149 -10.75 3.55 15.98
N GLU A 150 -10.59 2.38 16.63
CA GLU A 150 -11.67 1.67 17.29
C GLU A 150 -12.24 2.49 18.46
N LYS A 151 -11.35 3.02 19.32
CA LYS A 151 -11.71 3.79 20.52
C LYS A 151 -12.58 5.01 20.20
N TYR A 152 -12.27 5.72 19.11
CA TYR A 152 -12.99 6.94 18.74
C TYR A 152 -14.06 6.75 17.67
N SER A 153 -14.27 5.51 17.21
CA SER A 153 -15.28 5.19 16.19
C SER A 153 -15.21 6.18 15.02
N ILE A 154 -14.01 6.36 14.48
CA ILE A 154 -13.73 7.37 13.45
C ILE A 154 -14.49 6.98 12.17
N ASN A 155 -15.30 7.90 11.62
CA ASN A 155 -16.16 7.66 10.46
C ASN A 155 -15.74 8.53 9.27
N LEU A 156 -15.91 8.07 8.02
CA LEU A 156 -15.62 8.88 6.84
C LEU A 156 -16.74 9.91 6.69
N ASN A 157 -16.42 11.15 6.32
CA ASN A 157 -17.45 12.13 5.96
C ASN A 157 -18.23 11.66 4.71
N ASP A 158 -19.54 11.63 4.89
CA ASP A 158 -20.70 11.23 4.07
C ASP A 158 -20.61 11.03 2.54
N ASP A 159 -21.36 10.00 2.07
CA ASP A 159 -22.49 10.07 1.08
C ASP A 159 -22.93 8.66 0.60
N CYS A 160 -22.19 7.58 0.94
CA CYS A 160 -22.29 6.29 0.23
C CYS A 160 -23.01 5.15 0.99
N GLY A 161 -23.42 5.33 2.25
CA GLY A 161 -24.16 4.29 2.99
C GLY A 161 -23.38 3.01 3.32
N LYS A 162 -22.06 2.96 3.06
CA LYS A 162 -21.16 1.87 3.49
C LYS A 162 -20.50 2.22 4.82
N ASN A 163 -20.37 1.25 5.72
CA ASN A 163 -19.69 1.48 6.99
C ASN A 163 -18.20 1.75 6.76
N PHE A 164 -17.61 2.51 7.68
CA PHE A 164 -16.23 2.94 7.64
C PHE A 164 -15.25 1.74 7.45
N THR A 165 -15.48 0.65 8.18
CA THR A 165 -14.63 -0.55 8.20
C THR A 165 -14.52 -1.19 6.82
N GLU A 166 -15.63 -1.34 6.09
CA GLU A 166 -15.62 -1.92 4.74
C GLU A 166 -14.82 -1.07 3.74
N ARG A 167 -14.96 0.25 3.82
CA ARG A 167 -14.27 1.18 2.92
C ARG A 167 -12.78 1.27 3.26
N PHE A 168 -12.45 1.23 4.54
CA PHE A 168 -11.09 1.18 5.02
C PHE A 168 -10.39 -0.13 4.63
N GLN A 169 -11.07 -1.27 4.76
CA GLN A 169 -10.57 -2.56 4.28
C GLN A 169 -10.35 -2.58 2.77
N GLN A 170 -11.16 -1.86 1.98
CA GLN A 170 -10.92 -1.69 0.54
C GLN A 170 -9.68 -0.84 0.26
N ILE A 171 -9.43 0.21 1.05
CA ILE A 171 -8.22 1.02 0.96
C ILE A 171 -6.99 0.18 1.30
N LEU A 172 -7.02 -0.57 2.41
CA LEU A 172 -5.94 -1.47 2.80
C LEU A 172 -5.69 -2.56 1.76
N ALA A 173 -6.75 -3.14 1.22
CA ALA A 173 -6.63 -4.11 0.14
C ALA A 173 -5.97 -3.49 -1.11
N ARG A 174 -6.30 -2.24 -1.46
CA ARG A 174 -5.70 -1.54 -2.61
C ARG A 174 -4.21 -1.22 -2.37
N VAL A 175 -3.89 -0.69 -1.19
CA VAL A 175 -2.51 -0.39 -0.79
C VAL A 175 -1.68 -1.67 -0.74
N GLY A 176 -2.20 -2.72 -0.11
CA GLY A 176 -1.57 -4.03 -0.04
C GLY A 176 -1.42 -4.71 -1.41
N GLN A 177 -2.39 -4.57 -2.32
CA GLN A 177 -2.25 -5.02 -3.71
C GLN A 177 -1.15 -4.26 -4.46
N GLY A 178 -0.98 -2.96 -4.21
CA GLY A 178 0.11 -2.14 -4.74
C GLY A 178 1.48 -2.65 -4.26
N MET A 179 1.65 -2.84 -2.96
CA MET A 179 2.88 -3.36 -2.36
C MET A 179 3.21 -4.77 -2.86
N TYR A 180 2.22 -5.65 -2.87
CA TYR A 180 2.36 -7.02 -3.37
C TYR A 180 2.87 -7.01 -4.81
N ARG A 181 2.26 -6.17 -5.67
CA ARG A 181 2.70 -6.00 -7.05
C ARG A 181 4.15 -5.51 -7.12
N GLU A 182 4.56 -4.55 -6.31
CA GLU A 182 5.95 -4.07 -6.30
C GLU A 182 6.94 -5.13 -5.83
N ASN A 183 6.62 -5.88 -4.78
CA ASN A 183 7.45 -6.98 -4.29
C ASN A 183 7.62 -8.06 -5.36
N LEU A 184 6.54 -8.38 -6.05
CA LEU A 184 6.52 -9.35 -7.14
C LEU A 184 7.28 -8.83 -8.37
N GLU A 185 7.13 -7.55 -8.73
CA GLU A 185 7.91 -6.88 -9.77
C GLU A 185 9.42 -6.90 -9.45
N LYS A 186 9.82 -6.74 -8.19
CA LYS A 186 11.23 -6.87 -7.77
C LYS A 186 11.72 -8.31 -7.88
N LEU A 187 10.93 -9.28 -7.40
CA LEU A 187 11.30 -10.70 -7.38
C LEU A 187 11.50 -11.28 -8.80
N TRP A 188 10.66 -10.87 -9.75
CA TRP A 188 10.67 -11.35 -11.14
C TRP A 188 11.44 -10.44 -12.10
N ASP A 189 12.27 -9.52 -11.59
CA ASP A 189 13.02 -8.54 -12.38
C ASP A 189 12.14 -7.79 -13.41
N ARG A 190 10.93 -7.40 -12.99
CA ARG A 190 9.92 -6.66 -13.77
C ARG A 190 9.56 -7.34 -15.10
N ALA A 191 9.65 -8.66 -15.15
CA ALA A 191 9.33 -9.45 -16.33
C ALA A 191 8.29 -10.53 -16.03
N CYS A 192 7.46 -10.87 -17.02
CA CYS A 192 6.56 -12.00 -16.94
C CYS A 192 7.35 -13.29 -16.63
N ALA A 193 6.92 -14.00 -15.59
CA ALA A 193 7.52 -15.24 -15.10
C ALA A 193 7.55 -16.36 -16.16
N VAL A 194 6.72 -16.28 -17.20
CA VAL A 194 6.65 -17.27 -18.29
C VAL A 194 7.26 -16.73 -19.58
N THR A 195 6.79 -15.58 -20.05
CA THR A 195 7.13 -15.07 -21.39
C THR A 195 8.33 -14.12 -21.40
N GLY A 196 8.77 -13.63 -20.23
CA GLY A 196 9.80 -12.60 -20.13
C GLY A 196 9.35 -11.19 -20.59
N CYS A 197 8.06 -11.00 -20.92
CA CYS A 197 7.52 -9.69 -21.30
C CYS A 197 7.73 -8.65 -20.18
N ARG A 198 8.23 -7.46 -20.53
CA ARG A 198 8.54 -6.36 -19.58
C ARG A 198 7.60 -5.16 -19.68
N ILE A 199 6.57 -5.23 -20.52
CA ILE A 199 5.58 -4.17 -20.70
C ILE A 199 4.66 -4.16 -19.47
N ARG A 200 4.92 -3.27 -18.51
CA ARG A 200 4.30 -3.26 -17.18
C ARG A 200 2.76 -3.23 -17.24
N GLU A 201 2.18 -2.56 -18.23
CA GLU A 201 0.75 -2.36 -18.41
C GLU A 201 0.00 -3.67 -18.70
N VAL A 202 0.66 -4.62 -19.37
CA VAL A 202 0.08 -5.94 -19.69
C VAL A 202 0.38 -6.99 -18.63
N LEU A 203 1.22 -6.65 -17.65
CA LEU A 203 1.55 -7.51 -16.52
C LEU A 203 0.51 -7.39 -15.40
N ARG A 204 0.29 -8.51 -14.73
CA ARG A 204 -0.63 -8.71 -13.61
C ARG A 204 0.11 -9.45 -12.50
N ALA A 205 -0.14 -9.02 -11.27
CA ALA A 205 0.42 -9.65 -10.09
C ALA A 205 -0.57 -10.69 -9.58
N SER A 206 -0.29 -11.97 -9.88
CA SER A 206 -1.21 -13.07 -9.61
C SER A 206 -0.78 -13.84 -8.37
N HIS A 207 -1.63 -13.88 -7.35
CA HIS A 207 -1.40 -14.70 -6.15
C HIS A 207 -1.48 -16.20 -6.45
N ALA A 208 -0.59 -16.98 -5.84
CA ALA A 208 -0.66 -18.45 -5.88
C ALA A 208 -1.58 -19.00 -4.77
N LYS A 209 -1.42 -18.52 -3.53
CA LYS A 209 -2.42 -18.69 -2.46
C LYS A 209 -3.30 -17.43 -2.44
N PRO A 210 -4.61 -17.54 -2.76
CA PRO A 210 -5.48 -16.38 -2.84
C PRO A 210 -5.53 -15.59 -1.55
N TRP A 211 -5.71 -14.28 -1.66
CA TRP A 211 -5.78 -13.34 -0.53
C TRP A 211 -6.73 -13.79 0.59
N LYS A 212 -7.91 -14.32 0.21
CA LYS A 212 -8.96 -14.81 1.13
C LYS A 212 -8.52 -16.02 1.98
N ASP A 213 -7.53 -16.77 1.51
CA ASP A 213 -7.06 -18.01 2.13
C ASP A 213 -5.82 -17.79 3.01
N CYS A 214 -5.22 -16.59 2.97
CA CYS A 214 -4.24 -16.10 3.95
C CYS A 214 -4.99 -15.61 5.19
N LYS A 215 -5.10 -16.45 6.24
CA LYS A 215 -5.80 -16.17 7.51
C LYS A 215 -4.86 -15.60 8.58
N ASP A 216 -5.40 -15.12 9.70
CA ASP A 216 -4.82 -14.35 10.81
C ASP A 216 -3.34 -14.57 11.21
N LYS A 217 -2.74 -15.76 11.03
CA LYS A 217 -1.31 -16.02 11.32
C LYS A 217 -0.38 -15.90 10.10
N ASP A 218 -0.97 -15.78 8.93
CA ASP A 218 -0.37 -15.78 7.60
C ASP A 218 -0.65 -14.46 6.85
N GLU A 219 -1.09 -13.40 7.53
CA GLU A 219 -1.47 -12.15 6.86
C GLU A 219 -0.30 -11.51 6.09
N GLU A 220 0.94 -11.69 6.57
CA GLU A 220 2.17 -11.28 5.87
C GLU A 220 2.30 -11.92 4.48
N GLN A 221 1.73 -13.12 4.27
CA GLN A 221 1.76 -13.82 2.98
C GLN A 221 0.94 -13.08 1.90
N ARG A 222 0.02 -12.18 2.28
CA ARG A 222 -0.75 -11.36 1.33
C ARG A 222 0.15 -10.39 0.57
N LEU A 223 1.26 -9.96 1.19
CA LEU A 223 2.22 -9.00 0.66
C LEU A 223 3.54 -9.65 0.21
N ASP A 224 3.74 -10.94 0.52
CA ASP A 224 4.94 -11.68 0.15
C ASP A 224 5.03 -11.87 -1.37
N GLY A 225 6.08 -11.32 -1.99
CA GLY A 225 6.33 -11.48 -3.42
C GLY A 225 6.52 -12.95 -3.84
N HIS A 226 6.91 -13.85 -2.92
CA HIS A 226 7.01 -15.29 -3.22
C HIS A 226 5.63 -15.94 -3.38
N ASN A 227 4.58 -15.33 -2.84
CA ASN A 227 3.20 -15.83 -2.95
C ASN A 227 2.56 -15.48 -4.29
N GLY A 228 3.26 -15.77 -5.40
CA GLY A 228 2.67 -15.66 -6.73
C GLY A 228 3.65 -15.38 -7.85
N LEU A 229 3.09 -15.00 -8.99
CA LEU A 229 3.78 -14.88 -10.26
C LEU A 229 3.41 -13.58 -10.96
N LEU A 230 4.40 -12.87 -11.50
CA LEU A 230 4.15 -11.76 -12.41
C LEU A 230 3.82 -12.34 -13.79
N LEU A 231 2.58 -12.18 -14.27
CA LEU A 231 2.11 -12.85 -15.49
C LEU A 231 1.55 -11.84 -16.49
N SER A 232 1.61 -12.15 -17.79
CA SER A 232 0.80 -11.43 -18.78
C SER A 232 -0.67 -11.79 -18.62
N ALA A 233 -1.57 -10.88 -18.99
CA ALA A 233 -3.03 -11.01 -18.80
C ALA A 233 -3.64 -12.40 -19.12
N ASN A 234 -3.26 -13.05 -20.22
CA ASN A 234 -3.80 -14.38 -20.56
C ASN A 234 -3.34 -15.46 -19.58
N TYR A 235 -2.06 -15.45 -19.20
CA TYR A 235 -1.51 -16.41 -18.21
C TYR A 235 -2.09 -16.16 -16.81
N ASP A 236 -2.23 -14.89 -16.43
CA ASP A 236 -2.86 -14.47 -15.16
C ASP A 236 -4.29 -15.01 -15.04
N ALA A 237 -5.14 -14.74 -16.05
CA ALA A 237 -6.53 -15.18 -16.05
C ALA A 237 -6.67 -16.71 -15.96
N LEU A 238 -5.79 -17.45 -16.63
CA LEU A 238 -5.79 -18.91 -16.59
C LEU A 238 -5.28 -19.45 -15.25
N PHE A 239 -4.24 -18.84 -14.68
CA PHE A 239 -3.65 -19.25 -13.41
C PHE A 239 -4.63 -18.99 -12.26
N ASP A 240 -5.16 -17.77 -12.13
CA ASP A 240 -6.15 -17.40 -11.10
C ASP A 240 -7.39 -18.31 -11.10
N LYS A 241 -7.82 -18.77 -12.28
CA LYS A 241 -8.97 -19.67 -12.44
C LYS A 241 -8.64 -21.15 -12.27
N GLY A 242 -7.39 -21.48 -11.94
CA GLY A 242 -6.90 -22.85 -11.78
C GLY A 242 -6.85 -23.65 -13.08
N LEU A 243 -6.90 -22.99 -14.23
CA LEU A 243 -6.86 -23.63 -15.54
C LEU A 243 -5.44 -23.98 -15.98
N ILE A 244 -4.45 -23.26 -15.45
CA ILE A 244 -3.04 -23.66 -15.52
C ILE A 244 -2.42 -23.64 -14.13
N SER A 245 -1.34 -24.37 -13.94
CA SER A 245 -0.45 -24.29 -12.77
C SER A 245 0.98 -24.60 -13.23
N PHE A 246 1.93 -24.73 -12.30
CA PHE A 246 3.30 -25.11 -12.60
C PHE A 246 3.72 -26.29 -11.71
N SER A 247 4.45 -27.24 -12.31
CA SER A 247 4.97 -28.45 -11.66
C SER A 247 5.89 -28.11 -10.48
N ALA A 248 6.34 -29.09 -9.69
CA ALA A 248 7.26 -28.80 -8.59
C ALA A 248 8.62 -28.27 -9.11
N LEU A 249 9.36 -27.54 -8.26
CA LEU A 249 10.70 -27.01 -8.60
C LEU A 249 11.64 -28.11 -9.09
N LYS A 250 11.63 -29.28 -8.42
CA LYS A 250 12.41 -30.47 -8.80
C LYS A 250 12.08 -31.02 -10.20
N GLU A 251 10.90 -30.71 -10.73
CA GLU A 251 10.45 -31.09 -12.08
C GLU A 251 10.69 -29.97 -13.11
N GLY A 252 11.22 -28.83 -12.66
CA GLY A 252 11.61 -27.70 -13.49
C GLY A 252 10.50 -26.68 -13.76
N TRP A 253 9.49 -26.59 -12.88
CA TRP A 253 8.39 -25.62 -13.00
C TRP A 253 7.73 -25.59 -14.39
N LYS A 254 7.47 -26.76 -14.95
CA LYS A 254 6.80 -26.93 -16.25
C LYS A 254 5.33 -26.57 -16.11
N ILE A 255 4.75 -25.96 -17.14
CA ILE A 255 3.33 -25.66 -17.14
C ILE A 255 2.51 -26.95 -17.00
N MET A 256 1.48 -26.89 -16.15
CA MET A 256 0.44 -27.88 -16.02
C MET A 256 -0.84 -27.27 -16.57
N ILE A 257 -1.50 -27.95 -17.50
CA ILE A 257 -2.70 -27.44 -18.16
C ILE A 257 -3.88 -28.31 -17.73
N SER A 258 -4.98 -27.66 -17.33
CA SER A 258 -6.21 -28.35 -16.97
C SER A 258 -6.76 -29.10 -18.18
N PRO A 259 -7.25 -30.34 -18.03
CA PRO A 259 -7.92 -31.08 -19.11
C PRO A 259 -9.18 -30.38 -19.65
N SER A 260 -9.71 -29.39 -18.92
CA SER A 260 -10.88 -28.62 -19.32
C SER A 260 -10.63 -27.61 -20.46
N ILE A 261 -9.36 -27.40 -20.84
CA ILE A 261 -9.01 -26.51 -21.97
C ILE A 261 -8.66 -27.34 -23.20
N GLU A 262 -9.39 -27.13 -24.28
CA GLU A 262 -9.04 -27.67 -25.59
C GLU A 262 -7.76 -27.04 -26.16
N GLU A 263 -6.99 -27.82 -26.91
CA GLU A 263 -5.74 -27.35 -27.53
C GLU A 263 -5.92 -26.13 -28.43
N SER A 264 -7.01 -26.07 -29.20
CA SER A 264 -7.36 -24.93 -30.04
C SER A 264 -7.47 -23.62 -29.25
N GLN A 265 -7.96 -23.68 -28.01
CA GLN A 265 -8.10 -22.51 -27.15
C GLN A 265 -6.76 -22.05 -26.59
N LEU A 266 -5.84 -22.97 -26.31
CA LEU A 266 -4.47 -22.62 -25.91
C LEU A 266 -3.76 -21.85 -27.01
N GLU A 267 -3.90 -22.29 -28.27
CA GLU A 267 -3.34 -21.59 -29.43
C GLU A 267 -3.94 -20.19 -29.60
N ASN A 268 -5.26 -20.06 -29.52
CA ASN A 268 -5.96 -18.78 -29.59
C ASN A 268 -5.51 -17.80 -28.49
N LEU A 269 -5.18 -18.32 -27.30
CA LEU A 269 -4.70 -17.54 -26.16
C LEU A 269 -3.17 -17.32 -26.16
N GLY A 270 -2.44 -17.92 -27.10
CA GLY A 270 -0.98 -17.85 -27.19
C GLY A 270 -0.25 -18.60 -26.07
N ILE A 271 -0.83 -19.67 -25.53
CA ILE A 271 -0.29 -20.45 -24.42
C ILE A 271 0.51 -21.64 -24.93
N GLY A 272 1.83 -21.60 -24.77
CA GLY A 272 2.69 -22.70 -25.16
C GLY A 272 2.59 -23.91 -24.20
N LYS A 273 2.52 -25.12 -24.75
CA LYS A 273 2.41 -26.37 -23.96
C LYS A 273 3.71 -26.83 -23.28
N ASN A 274 4.85 -26.34 -23.75
CA ASN A 274 6.18 -26.71 -23.24
C ASN A 274 6.88 -25.55 -22.53
N VAL A 275 6.11 -24.57 -22.05
CA VAL A 275 6.66 -23.44 -21.28
C VAL A 275 6.91 -23.84 -19.83
N ARG A 276 7.81 -23.10 -19.20
CA ARG A 276 8.17 -23.25 -17.78
C ARG A 276 8.36 -21.86 -17.18
N LEU A 277 8.37 -21.79 -15.85
CA LEU A 277 8.78 -20.55 -15.18
C LEU A 277 10.25 -20.23 -15.49
N ASN A 278 10.52 -18.96 -15.77
CA ASN A 278 11.83 -18.41 -16.11
C ASN A 278 12.24 -17.36 -15.07
N PRO A 279 12.66 -17.78 -13.86
CA PRO A 279 13.07 -16.85 -12.82
C PRO A 279 14.35 -16.09 -13.20
N PRO A 280 14.59 -14.90 -12.62
CA PRO A 280 15.86 -14.19 -12.80
C PRO A 280 17.07 -15.06 -12.45
N LYS A 281 18.18 -14.90 -13.18
CA LYS A 281 19.39 -15.74 -13.01
C LYS A 281 20.00 -15.66 -11.61
N ASN A 282 19.83 -14.52 -10.94
CA ASN A 282 20.33 -14.23 -9.61
C ASN A 282 19.35 -14.63 -8.48
N LEU A 283 18.19 -15.21 -8.80
CA LEU A 283 17.24 -15.65 -7.79
C LEU A 283 17.81 -16.84 -7.00
N LYS A 284 17.88 -16.70 -5.67
CA LYS A 284 18.49 -17.70 -4.78
C LYS A 284 17.65 -18.97 -4.74
N LEU A 285 18.26 -20.09 -4.30
CA LEU A 285 17.55 -21.35 -4.13
C LEU A 285 16.44 -21.23 -3.08
N GLU A 286 16.73 -20.59 -1.96
CA GLU A 286 15.78 -20.33 -0.87
C GLU A 286 14.52 -19.59 -1.36
N ASP A 287 14.69 -18.57 -2.21
CA ASP A 287 13.56 -17.83 -2.79
C ASP A 287 12.73 -18.72 -3.74
N LYS A 288 13.41 -19.60 -4.52
CA LYS A 288 12.73 -20.57 -5.38
C LYS A 288 11.95 -21.60 -4.57
N GLU A 289 12.49 -22.08 -3.46
CA GLU A 289 11.81 -23.02 -2.57
C GLU A 289 10.55 -22.39 -1.97
N ARG A 290 10.63 -21.13 -1.51
CA ARG A 290 9.45 -20.37 -1.03
C ARG A 290 8.38 -20.18 -2.10
N ILE A 291 8.76 -19.85 -3.34
CA ILE A 291 7.80 -19.80 -4.47
C ILE A 291 7.15 -21.18 -4.65
N ASP A 292 7.93 -22.26 -4.60
CA ASP A 292 7.41 -23.62 -4.80
C ASP A 292 6.44 -24.07 -3.70
N GLU A 293 6.60 -23.60 -2.48
CA GLU A 293 5.65 -23.82 -1.38
C GLU A 293 4.28 -23.21 -1.68
N PHE A 294 4.23 -21.98 -2.18
CA PHE A 294 2.97 -21.35 -2.60
C PHE A 294 2.39 -22.00 -3.86
N LEU A 295 3.23 -22.39 -4.83
CA LEU A 295 2.78 -23.14 -6.01
C LEU A 295 2.26 -24.53 -5.64
N LYS A 296 2.78 -25.17 -4.58
CA LYS A 296 2.24 -26.41 -4.03
C LYS A 296 0.80 -26.19 -3.57
N TYR A 297 0.54 -25.13 -2.81
CA TYR A 297 -0.83 -24.76 -2.43
C TYR A 297 -1.72 -24.58 -3.67
N HIS A 298 -1.25 -23.82 -4.67
CA HIS A 298 -2.00 -23.60 -5.91
C HIS A 298 -2.33 -24.92 -6.63
N ARG A 299 -1.37 -25.85 -6.74
CA ARG A 299 -1.58 -27.18 -7.33
C ARG A 299 -2.61 -28.01 -6.57
N GLU A 300 -2.63 -27.92 -5.24
CA GLU A 300 -3.48 -28.75 -4.39
C GLU A 300 -4.89 -28.20 -4.21
N GLN A 301 -5.05 -26.87 -4.17
CA GLN A 301 -6.29 -26.21 -3.76
C GLN A 301 -7.00 -25.45 -4.90
N ILE A 302 -6.26 -24.99 -5.92
CA ILE A 302 -6.79 -24.09 -6.97
C ILE A 302 -6.82 -24.79 -8.33
N PHE A 303 -5.77 -25.52 -8.68
CA PHE A 303 -5.64 -26.16 -9.99
C PHE A 303 -6.74 -27.21 -10.26
N LYS A 304 -7.42 -27.08 -11.39
CA LYS A 304 -8.54 -27.93 -11.79
C LYS A 304 -8.03 -29.15 -12.54
N VAL A 305 -8.07 -30.29 -11.86
CA VAL A 305 -7.60 -31.58 -12.40
C VAL A 305 -8.73 -32.36 -13.09
N LYS A 306 -9.99 -31.93 -12.97
CA LYS A 306 -11.19 -32.54 -13.57
C LYS A 306 -12.22 -31.49 -13.96
#